data_AF-M4YU54-F1
#
_entry.id   AF-M4YU54-F1
#
_cell.length_a   1.000
_cell.length_b   1.000
_cell.length_c   1.000
_cell.angle_alpha   90.00
_cell.angle_beta   90.00
_cell.angle_gamma   90.00
#
_symmetry.space_group_name_H-M   'P 1'
#
loop_
_entity.id
_entity.type
_entity.pdbx_description
1 polymer ?
#
loop_
_entity_poly.entity_id
_entity_poly.type
_entity_poly.pdbx_seq_one_letter_code
_entity_poly.pdbx_strand_id
1 'polypeptide(L)'
;MTLNPLSLLVIDTETTGLSGCPSDHVVDIGAVKVDFGKCTVSDVYEAIPGYDVSTWDRAHRNAWVFKNTSLCLEDVVTSPLPQEVVLRDLRRITSDYPFVTSYNVDFDFFRFLFNEPWDLGGLQKKLAPDPMLVAAELSGGRWPKLDYAYARFCPGDPAGIRGRQDHRALSDARVAAHVILALWKLGKYLLPSTEETSEDATPSLCAGGCEDEDASASESEVPEGHPSAWRGNPSGVSVSMRGLPGAPAANVPPNKGGAASRLTIRDFM
;
A
#
# COMPACT_ATOMS: atom_id res chain seq x y z
N MET A 1 11.89 23.96 -6.59
CA MET A 1 12.23 22.66 -7.23
C MET A 1 11.08 22.31 -8.15
N THR A 2 11.33 21.90 -9.39
CA THR A 2 10.28 21.42 -10.30
C THR A 2 9.85 20.02 -9.88
N LEU A 3 8.57 19.85 -9.56
CA LEU A 3 7.97 18.53 -9.27
C LEU A 3 8.18 17.63 -10.49
N ASN A 4 8.73 16.43 -10.30
CA ASN A 4 8.75 15.42 -11.35
C ASN A 4 7.38 14.71 -11.34
N PRO A 5 6.52 14.88 -12.37
CA PRO A 5 5.17 14.29 -12.38
C PRO A 5 5.20 12.75 -12.39
N LEU A 6 6.36 12.14 -12.65
CA LEU A 6 6.59 10.70 -12.63
C LEU A 6 7.32 10.25 -11.35
N SER A 7 7.04 10.89 -10.21
CA SER A 7 7.59 10.47 -8.92
C SER A 7 6.51 10.22 -7.87
N LEU A 8 6.77 9.24 -7.03
CA LEU A 8 5.89 8.77 -5.96
C LEU A 8 6.71 8.64 -4.68
N LEU A 9 6.15 9.10 -3.56
CA LEU A 9 6.70 8.84 -2.24
C LEU A 9 6.04 7.60 -1.64
N VAL A 10 6.84 6.64 -1.22
CA VAL A 10 6.38 5.43 -0.52
C VAL A 10 6.78 5.58 0.93
N ILE A 11 5.81 5.58 1.83
CA ILE A 11 5.98 5.67 3.27
C ILE A 11 5.65 4.31 3.87
N ASP A 12 6.38 3.91 4.90
CA ASP A 12 6.09 2.72 5.70
C ASP A 12 6.25 3.06 7.19
N THR A 13 5.54 2.34 8.05
CA THR A 13 5.53 2.56 9.50
C THR A 13 5.77 1.26 10.26
N GLU A 14 6.64 1.30 11.26
CA GLU A 14 6.67 0.27 12.30
C GLU A 14 5.87 0.73 13.50
N THR A 15 5.11 -0.19 14.09
CA THR A 15 4.09 0.17 15.08
C THR A 15 4.09 -0.78 16.28
N THR A 16 3.56 -0.32 17.41
CA THR A 16 3.46 -1.15 18.63
C THR A 16 2.38 -2.24 18.53
N GLY A 17 1.48 -2.15 17.56
CA GLY A 17 0.34 -3.05 17.37
C GLY A 17 -0.41 -2.77 16.07
N LEU A 18 -1.56 -3.41 15.88
CA LEU A 18 -2.30 -3.41 14.60
C LEU A 18 -3.62 -2.63 14.63
N SER A 19 -3.95 -2.02 15.77
CA SER A 19 -5.25 -1.37 16.00
C SER A 19 -5.31 0.04 15.44
N GLY A 20 -4.15 0.70 15.28
CA GLY A 20 -4.06 2.08 14.82
C GLY A 20 -4.00 3.09 15.96
N CYS A 21 -3.75 4.35 15.61
CA CYS A 21 -3.79 5.45 16.56
C CYS A 21 -5.24 5.79 16.97
N PRO A 22 -5.47 6.24 18.22
CA PRO A 22 -4.47 6.52 19.25
C PRO A 22 -4.11 5.31 20.13
N SER A 23 -4.66 4.12 19.85
CA SER A 23 -4.43 2.93 20.69
C SER A 23 -3.01 2.39 20.58
N ASP A 24 -2.42 2.45 19.39
CA ASP A 24 -1.05 2.02 19.09
C ASP A 24 -0.21 3.22 18.65
N HIS A 25 1.11 3.09 18.76
CA HIS A 25 2.09 4.13 18.40
C HIS A 25 2.90 3.73 17.18
N VAL A 26 3.22 4.71 16.34
CA VAL A 26 4.21 4.57 15.25
C VAL A 26 5.58 4.82 15.87
N VAL A 27 6.49 3.86 15.79
CA VAL A 27 7.80 3.88 16.47
C VAL A 27 8.99 3.89 15.52
N ASP A 28 8.75 3.76 14.22
CA ASP A 28 9.72 4.01 13.16
C ASP A 28 8.96 4.47 11.90
N ILE A 29 9.52 5.40 11.15
CA ILE A 29 8.96 5.90 9.89
C ILE A 29 10.05 5.95 8.85
N GLY A 30 9.76 5.36 7.69
CA GLY A 30 10.63 5.38 6.52
C GLY A 30 9.90 5.96 5.33
N ALA A 31 10.62 6.73 4.51
CA ALA A 31 10.10 7.19 3.24
C ALA A 31 11.16 7.07 2.14
N VAL A 32 10.72 6.56 0.99
CA VAL A 32 11.55 6.44 -0.21
C VAL A 32 10.84 7.02 -1.42
N LYS A 33 11.62 7.50 -2.37
CA LYS A 33 11.14 7.97 -3.66
C LYS A 33 11.23 6.86 -4.69
N VAL A 34 10.17 6.68 -5.46
CA VAL A 34 10.20 6.00 -6.76
C VAL A 34 10.26 7.07 -7.85
N ASP A 35 11.27 7.00 -8.72
CA ASP A 35 11.34 7.79 -9.95
C ASP A 35 11.05 6.86 -11.14
N PHE A 36 9.85 6.93 -11.70
CA PHE A 36 9.43 6.03 -12.78
C PHE A 36 10.20 6.30 -14.08
N GLY A 37 10.49 7.57 -14.37
CA GLY A 37 11.25 7.95 -15.57
C GLY A 37 12.69 7.44 -15.56
N LYS A 38 13.34 7.44 -14.38
CA LYS A 38 14.70 6.91 -14.21
C LYS A 38 14.74 5.43 -13.82
N CYS A 39 13.60 4.85 -13.46
CA CYS A 39 13.49 3.52 -12.87
C CYS A 39 14.39 3.34 -11.63
N THR A 40 14.45 4.35 -10.77
CA THR A 40 15.29 4.35 -9.55
C THR A 40 14.46 4.43 -8.28
N VAL A 41 14.95 3.79 -7.23
CA VAL A 41 14.49 3.96 -5.85
C VAL A 41 15.58 4.69 -5.07
N SER A 42 15.22 5.68 -4.27
CA SER A 42 16.17 6.44 -3.44
C SER A 42 15.55 6.81 -2.11
N ASP A 43 16.33 6.73 -1.05
CA ASP A 43 15.88 7.11 0.29
C ASP A 43 15.57 8.61 0.38
N VAL A 44 14.58 8.95 1.17
CA VAL A 44 14.14 10.33 1.39
C VAL A 44 14.19 10.69 2.87
N TYR A 45 13.74 9.77 3.74
CA TYR A 45 13.59 10.06 5.16
C TYR A 45 13.57 8.79 6.00
N GLU A 46 14.15 8.87 7.20
CA GLU A 46 14.07 7.85 8.25
C GLU A 46 14.03 8.58 9.59
N ALA A 47 13.11 8.17 10.47
CA ALA A 47 13.02 8.73 11.81
C ALA A 47 12.37 7.77 12.79
N ILE A 48 12.93 7.73 14.00
CA ILE A 48 12.32 7.12 15.19
C ILE A 48 11.68 8.27 16.00
N PRO A 49 10.35 8.37 16.04
CA PRO A 49 9.66 9.37 16.86
C PRO A 49 9.73 9.06 18.35
N GLY A 50 9.79 10.13 19.15
CA GLY A 50 10.00 10.04 20.59
C GLY A 50 8.71 9.97 21.38
N TYR A 51 8.68 9.06 22.35
CA TYR A 51 7.55 8.87 23.26
C TYR A 51 8.01 8.87 24.71
N ASP A 52 7.16 9.37 25.60
CA ASP A 52 7.26 9.07 27.02
C ASP A 52 6.75 7.65 27.28
N VAL A 53 7.63 6.67 27.07
CA VAL A 53 7.31 5.26 27.29
C VAL A 53 7.12 4.92 28.77
N SER A 54 7.39 5.85 29.70
CA SER A 54 7.16 5.60 31.13
C SER A 54 5.67 5.38 31.44
N THR A 55 4.80 5.93 30.60
CA THR A 55 3.34 5.79 30.67
C THR A 55 2.80 4.54 29.97
N TRP A 56 3.62 3.88 29.15
CA TRP A 56 3.20 2.72 28.37
C TRP A 56 2.95 1.50 29.25
N ASP A 57 1.89 0.76 28.92
CA ASP A 57 1.59 -0.51 29.56
C ASP A 57 2.59 -1.62 29.15
N ARG A 58 2.38 -2.82 29.70
CA ARG A 58 3.23 -3.96 29.41
C ARG A 58 3.18 -4.37 27.94
N ALA A 59 2.02 -4.26 27.28
CA ALA A 59 1.85 -4.71 25.90
C ALA A 59 2.68 -3.85 24.94
N HIS A 60 2.59 -2.53 25.06
CA HIS A 60 3.34 -1.58 24.23
C HIS A 60 4.86 -1.73 24.39
N ARG A 61 5.34 -1.81 25.64
CA ARG A 61 6.78 -2.01 25.92
C ARG A 61 7.31 -3.37 25.45
N ASN A 62 6.43 -4.33 25.20
CA ASN A 62 6.77 -5.68 24.76
C ASN A 62 6.29 -5.98 23.33
N ALA A 63 5.96 -4.93 22.56
CA ALA A 63 5.44 -5.02 21.22
C ALA A 63 6.32 -5.92 20.33
N TRP A 64 5.69 -6.55 19.35
CA TRP A 64 6.36 -7.50 18.46
C TRP A 64 7.58 -6.88 17.77
N VAL A 65 7.45 -5.62 17.33
CA VAL A 65 8.51 -4.87 16.66
C VAL A 65 9.81 -4.88 17.48
N PHE A 66 9.76 -4.61 18.79
CA PHE A 66 10.95 -4.53 19.64
C PHE A 66 11.67 -5.86 19.87
N LYS A 67 11.10 -6.97 19.43
CA LYS A 67 11.62 -8.33 19.66
C LYS A 67 12.01 -9.05 18.38
N ASN A 68 11.52 -8.58 17.24
CA ASN A 68 11.62 -9.29 15.97
C ASN A 68 12.26 -8.46 14.87
N THR A 69 12.60 -7.20 15.15
CA THR A 69 13.30 -6.29 14.25
C THR A 69 14.60 -5.81 14.90
N SER A 70 15.37 -4.98 14.19
CA SER A 70 16.55 -4.35 14.78
C SER A 70 16.22 -3.12 15.64
N LEU A 71 14.95 -2.68 15.68
CA LEU A 71 14.49 -1.59 16.52
C LEU A 71 14.26 -2.14 17.94
N CYS A 72 14.85 -1.52 18.95
CA CYS A 72 14.60 -1.85 20.36
C CYS A 72 13.85 -0.72 21.08
N LEU A 73 13.25 -1.03 22.23
CA LEU A 73 12.53 -0.03 23.02
C LEU A 73 13.48 1.11 23.44
N GLU A 74 14.74 0.79 23.69
CA GLU A 74 15.78 1.75 24.04
C GLU A 74 16.02 2.78 22.92
N ASP A 75 15.88 2.42 21.64
CA ASP A 75 16.03 3.37 20.53
C ASP A 75 14.96 4.46 20.58
N VAL A 76 13.73 4.08 20.94
CA VAL A 76 12.58 4.99 21.11
C VAL A 76 12.77 5.92 22.33
N VAL A 77 13.59 5.52 23.32
CA VAL A 77 13.84 6.28 24.54
C VAL A 77 15.06 7.19 24.44
N THR A 78 16.14 6.71 23.84
CA THR A 78 17.48 7.27 24.06
C THR A 78 17.94 8.25 22.99
N SER A 79 17.44 8.15 21.76
CA SER A 79 17.77 9.10 20.68
C SER A 79 16.64 9.36 19.68
N PRO A 80 15.38 9.51 20.12
CA PRO A 80 14.33 9.81 19.17
C PRO A 80 14.30 11.28 18.76
N LEU A 81 13.70 11.55 17.60
CA LEU A 81 13.27 12.91 17.25
C LEU A 81 11.95 13.22 17.98
N PRO A 82 11.76 14.46 18.48
CA PRO A 82 10.45 14.87 18.97
C PRO A 82 9.38 14.65 17.91
N GLN A 83 8.22 14.13 18.30
CA GLN A 83 7.19 13.70 17.36
C GLN A 83 6.71 14.85 16.45
N GLU A 84 6.65 16.07 16.98
CA GLU A 84 6.32 17.29 16.24
C GLU A 84 7.35 17.65 15.17
N VAL A 85 8.63 17.31 15.38
CA VAL A 85 9.69 17.47 14.38
C VAL A 85 9.49 16.47 13.25
N VAL A 86 9.22 15.21 13.57
CA VAL A 86 8.93 14.16 12.59
C VAL A 86 7.70 14.53 11.75
N LEU A 87 6.62 14.96 12.40
CA LEU A 87 5.40 15.41 11.72
C LEU A 87 5.66 16.60 10.78
N ARG A 88 6.37 17.62 11.25
CA ARG A 88 6.74 18.77 10.41
C ARG A 88 7.54 18.33 9.18
N ASP A 89 8.50 17.43 9.38
CA ASP A 89 9.34 16.94 8.30
C ASP A 89 8.53 16.12 7.29
N LEU A 90 7.63 15.24 7.74
CA LEU A 90 6.72 14.50 6.87
C LEU A 90 5.81 15.43 6.06
N ARG A 91 5.23 16.45 6.68
CA ARG A 91 4.41 17.45 5.97
C ARG A 91 5.21 18.19 4.90
N ARG A 92 6.46 18.56 5.21
CA ARG A 92 7.37 19.19 4.24
C ARG A 92 7.69 18.23 3.08
N ILE A 93 8.13 17.01 3.39
CA ILE A 93 8.51 16.02 2.38
C ILE A 93 7.33 15.68 1.48
N THR A 94 6.17 15.36 2.05
CA THR A 94 4.97 14.99 1.27
C THR A 94 4.41 16.16 0.44
N SER A 95 4.77 17.40 0.75
CA SER A 95 4.44 18.55 -0.10
C SER A 95 5.22 18.58 -1.42
N ASP A 96 6.42 17.98 -1.45
CA ASP A 96 7.30 17.91 -2.63
C ASP A 96 6.94 16.78 -3.60
N TYR A 97 5.89 15.99 -3.30
CA TYR A 97 5.44 14.90 -4.16
C TYR A 97 3.97 15.07 -4.57
N PRO A 98 3.64 14.78 -5.84
CA PRO A 98 2.25 14.81 -6.31
C PRO A 98 1.43 13.67 -5.70
N PHE A 99 2.08 12.50 -5.52
CA PHE A 99 1.44 11.30 -5.00
C PHE A 99 2.24 10.68 -3.85
N VAL A 100 1.52 10.06 -2.93
CA VAL A 100 2.06 9.28 -1.81
C VAL A 100 1.36 7.92 -1.72
N THR A 101 2.03 6.90 -1.20
CA THR A 101 1.45 5.59 -0.93
C THR A 101 2.22 4.86 0.18
N SER A 102 1.73 3.71 0.61
CA SER A 102 2.46 2.71 1.39
C SER A 102 2.20 1.34 0.77
N TYR A 103 2.88 0.28 1.21
CA TYR A 103 2.56 -1.05 0.67
C TYR A 103 1.12 -1.46 1.01
N ASN A 104 0.66 -1.14 2.22
CA ASN A 104 -0.70 -1.37 2.69
C ASN A 104 -1.31 -0.04 3.17
N VAL A 105 -2.01 0.64 2.27
CA VAL A 105 -2.49 2.01 2.48
C VAL A 105 -3.51 2.07 3.62
N ASP A 106 -4.39 1.07 3.75
CA ASP A 106 -5.30 0.96 4.89
C ASP A 106 -4.54 0.98 6.21
N PHE A 107 -3.47 0.18 6.29
CA PHE A 107 -2.69 0.07 7.51
C PHE A 107 -1.95 1.38 7.82
N ASP A 108 -0.99 1.79 7.00
CA ASP A 108 -0.12 2.92 7.36
C ASP A 108 -0.88 4.24 7.38
N PHE A 109 -1.71 4.52 6.38
CA PHE A 109 -2.39 5.80 6.29
C PHE A 109 -3.67 5.86 7.11
N PHE A 110 -4.61 4.94 6.88
CA PHE A 110 -5.94 5.06 7.50
C PHE A 110 -5.96 4.67 8.98
N ARG A 111 -5.12 3.73 9.43
CA ARG A 111 -5.04 3.38 10.86
C ARG A 111 -4.08 4.27 11.64
N PHE A 112 -3.03 4.78 11.03
CA PHE A 112 -2.00 5.56 11.73
C PHE A 112 -1.90 7.00 11.26
N LEU A 113 -1.34 7.25 10.07
CA LEU A 113 -0.86 8.58 9.67
C LEU A 113 -1.98 9.62 9.47
N PHE A 114 -3.22 9.21 9.21
CA PHE A 114 -4.38 10.12 9.13
C PHE A 114 -5.04 10.41 10.47
N ASN A 115 -4.67 9.68 11.52
CA ASN A 115 -5.22 9.90 12.85
C ASN A 115 -4.27 10.75 13.69
N GLU A 116 -4.81 11.37 14.73
CA GLU A 116 -3.99 12.00 15.77
C GLU A 116 -3.03 10.96 16.38
N PRO A 117 -1.75 11.29 16.57
CA PRO A 117 -1.21 12.65 16.57
C PRO A 117 -0.53 13.08 15.25
N TRP A 118 -0.64 12.28 14.20
CA TRP A 118 0.01 12.53 12.91
C TRP A 118 -0.82 13.47 12.02
N ASP A 119 -2.14 13.26 11.99
CA ASP A 119 -3.10 14.12 11.29
C ASP A 119 -2.58 14.57 9.90
N LEU A 120 -2.24 13.60 9.06
CA LEU A 120 -1.85 13.79 7.67
C LEU A 120 -3.05 13.63 6.71
N GLY A 121 -4.29 13.78 7.20
CA GLY A 121 -5.52 13.59 6.42
C GLY A 121 -5.61 14.45 5.16
N GLY A 122 -4.92 15.59 5.12
CA GLY A 122 -4.77 16.42 3.92
C GLY A 122 -4.11 15.72 2.73
N LEU A 123 -3.46 14.57 2.93
CA LEU A 123 -2.83 13.78 1.87
C LEU A 123 -3.80 12.80 1.18
N GLN A 124 -5.06 12.65 1.63
CA GLN A 124 -6.01 11.70 1.02
C GLN A 124 -6.16 11.89 -0.49
N LYS A 125 -6.19 13.15 -0.96
CA LYS A 125 -6.28 13.51 -2.38
C LYS A 125 -5.01 13.18 -3.18
N LYS A 126 -3.90 12.87 -2.50
CA LYS A 126 -2.62 12.49 -3.09
C LYS A 126 -2.36 10.98 -3.04
N LEU A 127 -3.26 10.18 -2.48
CA LEU A 127 -3.04 8.74 -2.39
C LEU A 127 -3.00 8.10 -3.79
N ALA A 128 -1.87 7.46 -4.10
CA ALA A 128 -1.77 6.54 -5.23
C ALA A 128 -2.35 5.16 -4.85
N PRO A 129 -2.63 4.28 -5.85
CA PRO A 129 -3.20 2.97 -5.59
C PRO A 129 -2.43 2.15 -4.57
N ASP A 130 -3.14 1.36 -3.78
CA ASP A 130 -2.56 0.43 -2.82
C ASP A 130 -1.77 -0.68 -3.55
N PRO A 131 -0.44 -0.77 -3.39
CA PRO A 131 0.40 -1.78 -4.03
C PRO A 131 0.07 -3.22 -3.62
N MET A 132 -0.36 -3.45 -2.38
CA MET A 132 -0.79 -4.77 -1.91
C MET A 132 -2.06 -5.22 -2.65
N LEU A 133 -3.01 -4.32 -2.89
CA LEU A 133 -4.20 -4.62 -3.70
C LEU A 133 -3.83 -4.97 -5.14
N VAL A 134 -2.99 -4.16 -5.78
CA VAL A 134 -2.52 -4.43 -7.16
C VAL A 134 -1.76 -5.76 -7.22
N ALA A 135 -0.92 -6.06 -6.22
CA ALA A 135 -0.21 -7.32 -6.12
C ALA A 135 -1.14 -8.53 -5.87
N ALA A 136 -2.24 -8.33 -5.12
CA ALA A 136 -3.22 -9.37 -4.83
C ALA A 136 -3.95 -9.85 -6.09
N GLU A 137 -4.32 -8.93 -6.98
CA GLU A 137 -4.93 -9.25 -8.27
C GLU A 137 -4.04 -10.18 -9.10
N LEU A 138 -2.73 -9.93 -9.09
CA LEU A 138 -1.72 -10.74 -9.82
C LEU A 138 -1.30 -12.02 -9.08
N SER A 139 -1.77 -12.20 -7.85
CA SER A 139 -1.46 -13.33 -6.97
C SER A 139 -2.66 -14.25 -6.74
N GLY A 140 -3.69 -14.16 -7.59
CA GLY A 140 -4.89 -15.00 -7.51
C GLY A 140 -5.84 -14.60 -6.39
N GLY A 141 -5.89 -13.32 -6.03
CA GLY A 141 -6.85 -12.75 -5.07
C GLY A 141 -6.47 -12.96 -3.60
N ARG A 142 -5.26 -13.42 -3.30
CA ARG A 142 -4.72 -13.43 -1.92
C ARG A 142 -3.98 -12.12 -1.67
N TRP A 143 -4.22 -11.51 -0.52
CA TRP A 143 -3.52 -10.33 -0.03
C TRP A 143 -2.08 -10.74 0.32
N PRO A 144 -1.10 -10.45 -0.55
CA PRO A 144 0.24 -10.93 -0.33
C PRO A 144 0.90 -10.11 0.76
N LYS A 145 1.66 -10.76 1.63
CA LYS A 145 2.62 -10.05 2.47
C LYS A 145 3.71 -9.41 1.59
N LEU A 146 4.33 -8.35 2.08
CA LEU A 146 5.35 -7.60 1.34
C LEU A 146 6.49 -8.51 0.85
N ASP A 147 7.04 -9.34 1.72
CA ASP A 147 8.09 -10.32 1.42
C ASP A 147 7.70 -11.27 0.26
N TYR A 148 6.46 -11.77 0.28
CA TYR A 148 5.92 -12.63 -0.76
C TYR A 148 5.77 -11.89 -2.10
N ALA A 149 5.21 -10.69 -2.09
CA ALA A 149 5.09 -9.88 -3.32
C ALA A 149 6.46 -9.52 -3.88
N TYR A 150 7.40 -9.15 -3.03
CA TYR A 150 8.78 -8.86 -3.42
C TYR A 150 9.47 -10.08 -4.03
N ALA A 151 9.41 -11.24 -3.38
CA ALA A 151 9.97 -12.48 -3.92
C ALA A 151 9.37 -12.86 -5.29
N ARG A 152 8.10 -12.52 -5.52
CA ARG A 152 7.39 -12.80 -6.77
C ARG A 152 7.74 -11.82 -7.89
N PHE A 153 7.81 -10.51 -7.61
CA PHE A 153 7.88 -9.47 -8.64
C PHE A 153 9.28 -8.87 -8.81
N CYS A 154 10.20 -9.09 -7.86
CA CYS A 154 11.53 -8.46 -7.84
C CYS A 154 12.65 -9.51 -7.91
N PRO A 155 12.77 -10.28 -9.00
CA PRO A 155 13.87 -11.23 -9.16
C PRO A 155 15.23 -10.49 -9.14
N GLY A 156 16.24 -11.11 -8.53
CA GLY A 156 17.58 -10.53 -8.42
C GLY A 156 17.78 -9.61 -7.21
N ASP A 157 16.81 -9.53 -6.30
CA ASP A 157 16.91 -8.83 -5.02
C ASP A 157 17.37 -7.36 -5.14
N PRO A 158 16.64 -6.51 -5.88
CA PRO A 158 17.04 -5.13 -6.14
C PRO A 158 17.10 -4.25 -4.87
N ALA A 159 16.36 -4.58 -3.82
CA ALA A 159 16.42 -3.93 -2.51
C ALA A 159 17.55 -4.46 -1.61
N GLY A 160 18.23 -5.56 -2.00
CA GLY A 160 19.37 -6.12 -1.27
C GLY A 160 19.04 -6.74 0.08
N ILE A 161 17.81 -7.23 0.29
CA ILE A 161 17.37 -7.80 1.57
C ILE A 161 17.87 -9.23 1.81
N ARG A 162 18.47 -9.87 0.81
CA ARG A 162 19.09 -11.21 0.89
C ARG A 162 18.15 -12.28 1.47
N GLY A 163 16.85 -12.15 1.15
CA GLY A 163 15.80 -13.07 1.58
C GLY A 163 15.31 -12.88 3.02
N ARG A 164 15.76 -11.84 3.75
CA ARG A 164 15.25 -11.51 5.09
C ARG A 164 14.93 -10.04 5.19
N GLN A 165 13.68 -9.75 5.56
CA GLN A 165 13.24 -8.40 5.87
C GLN A 165 13.77 -7.98 7.25
N ASP A 166 14.35 -6.79 7.34
CA ASP A 166 14.88 -6.25 8.59
C ASP A 166 13.76 -5.68 9.49
N HIS A 167 12.56 -5.48 8.93
CA HIS A 167 11.39 -4.91 9.61
C HIS A 167 11.73 -3.56 10.25
N ARG A 168 12.34 -2.73 9.42
CA ARG A 168 12.65 -1.34 9.70
C ARG A 168 11.90 -0.54 8.64
N ALA A 169 11.25 0.53 9.05
CA ALA A 169 10.32 1.25 8.18
C ALA A 169 10.98 1.69 6.87
N LEU A 170 12.22 2.21 6.90
CA LEU A 170 12.92 2.59 5.66
C LEU A 170 13.24 1.38 4.76
N SER A 171 13.65 0.26 5.36
CA SER A 171 13.92 -0.97 4.61
C SER A 171 12.64 -1.46 3.92
N ASP A 172 11.53 -1.47 4.64
CA ASP A 172 10.26 -1.98 4.12
C ASP A 172 9.67 -1.05 3.06
N ALA A 173 9.81 0.27 3.23
CA ALA A 173 9.51 1.25 2.20
C ALA A 173 10.34 1.02 0.91
N ARG A 174 11.64 0.69 1.00
CA ARG A 174 12.46 0.33 -0.17
C ARG A 174 11.93 -0.92 -0.87
N VAL A 175 11.63 -1.98 -0.11
CA VAL A 175 11.09 -3.23 -0.66
C VAL A 175 9.76 -2.96 -1.37
N ALA A 176 8.87 -2.19 -0.75
CA ALA A 176 7.60 -1.78 -1.32
C ALA A 176 7.78 -0.96 -2.61
N ALA A 177 8.71 -0.01 -2.62
CA ALA A 177 9.06 0.79 -3.79
C ALA A 177 9.56 -0.06 -4.96
N HIS A 178 10.35 -1.11 -4.69
CA HIS A 178 10.78 -2.04 -5.73
C HIS A 178 9.63 -2.90 -6.26
N VAL A 179 8.67 -3.30 -5.41
CA VAL A 179 7.43 -3.97 -5.85
C VAL A 179 6.62 -3.03 -6.75
N ILE A 180 6.41 -1.78 -6.34
CA ILE A 180 5.70 -0.77 -7.13
C ILE A 180 6.37 -0.57 -8.49
N LEU A 181 7.70 -0.42 -8.52
CA LEU A 181 8.44 -0.24 -9.77
C LEU A 181 8.31 -1.47 -10.69
N ALA A 182 8.31 -2.68 -10.13
CA ALA A 182 8.08 -3.90 -10.90
C ALA A 182 6.65 -3.95 -11.47
N LEU A 183 5.64 -3.65 -10.66
CA LEU A 183 4.24 -3.60 -11.09
C LEU A 183 4.00 -2.52 -12.16
N TRP A 184 4.67 -1.37 -12.04
CA TRP A 184 4.64 -0.30 -13.05
C TRP A 184 5.26 -0.77 -14.37
N LYS A 185 6.42 -1.44 -14.34
CA LYS A 185 7.03 -2.03 -15.55
C LYS A 185 6.16 -3.08 -16.24
N LEU A 186 5.27 -3.73 -15.49
CA LEU A 186 4.27 -4.66 -16.01
C LEU A 186 3.01 -3.94 -16.56
N GLY A 187 2.93 -2.61 -16.45
CA GLY A 187 1.75 -1.83 -16.81
C GLY A 187 0.55 -2.06 -15.88
N LYS A 188 0.80 -2.47 -14.63
CA LYS A 188 -0.24 -2.83 -13.64
C LYS A 188 -0.40 -1.80 -12.53
N TYR A 189 0.64 -1.02 -12.24
CA TYR A 189 0.56 0.09 -11.30
C TYR A 189 0.46 1.41 -12.06
N LEU A 190 -0.72 2.04 -12.01
CA LEU A 190 -1.02 3.28 -12.72
C LEU A 190 -1.17 4.41 -11.70
N LEU A 191 -0.45 5.51 -11.90
CA LEU A 191 -0.66 6.71 -11.09
C LEU A 191 -1.96 7.41 -11.52
N PRO A 192 -2.67 8.09 -10.60
CA PRO A 192 -3.80 8.94 -10.96
C PRO A 192 -3.36 10.05 -11.94
N SER A 193 -4.26 10.48 -12.83
CA SER A 193 -4.04 11.67 -13.63
C SER A 193 -4.11 12.91 -12.74
N THR A 194 -3.25 13.90 -12.99
CA THR A 194 -3.26 15.18 -12.26
C THR A 194 -4.33 16.15 -12.79
N GLU A 195 -5.14 15.74 -13.77
CA GLU A 195 -6.04 16.64 -14.51
C GLU A 195 -7.43 16.82 -13.89
N GLU A 196 -7.80 16.07 -12.85
CA GLU A 196 -9.16 16.11 -12.28
C GLU A 196 -9.38 17.16 -11.16
N THR A 197 -8.46 18.09 -10.92
CA THR A 197 -8.64 19.12 -9.86
C THR A 197 -9.05 20.51 -10.35
N SER A 198 -9.50 20.69 -11.60
CA SER A 198 -10.06 21.96 -12.05
C SER A 198 -11.60 21.99 -11.96
N GLU A 199 -12.15 21.85 -10.76
CA GLU A 199 -13.53 22.28 -10.47
C GLU A 199 -13.55 23.81 -10.28
N ASP A 200 -13.32 24.59 -11.36
CA ASP A 200 -13.75 26.00 -11.42
C ASP A 200 -13.64 26.64 -12.82
N ALA A 201 -13.83 25.85 -13.89
CA ALA A 201 -14.09 26.42 -15.21
C ALA A 201 -15.62 26.46 -15.43
N THR A 202 -16.25 27.52 -14.93
CA THR A 202 -17.60 27.89 -15.36
C THR A 202 -17.63 28.00 -16.90
N PRO A 203 -18.58 27.36 -17.60
CA PRO A 203 -18.75 27.57 -19.02
C PRO A 203 -19.35 28.96 -19.24
N SER A 204 -18.50 29.92 -19.60
CA SER A 204 -18.91 31.22 -20.13
C SER A 204 -19.57 31.00 -21.49
N LEU A 205 -20.90 30.87 -21.48
CA LEU A 205 -21.75 31.01 -22.67
C LEU A 205 -22.02 32.49 -22.94
N CYS A 206 -22.17 32.77 -24.25
CA CYS A 206 -22.56 34.02 -24.94
C CYS A 206 -21.36 34.88 -25.41
N ALA A 207 -21.24 35.28 -26.67
CA ALA A 207 -22.09 35.13 -27.85
C ALA A 207 -21.30 35.57 -29.08
N GLY A 208 -21.63 35.04 -30.27
CA GLY A 208 -21.40 35.78 -31.52
C GLY A 208 -20.97 34.95 -32.73
N GLY A 209 -21.96 34.50 -33.51
CA GLY A 209 -21.91 34.60 -34.97
C GLY A 209 -21.46 33.37 -35.76
N CYS A 210 -22.43 32.83 -36.52
CA CYS A 210 -22.43 32.66 -37.99
C CYS A 210 -22.87 31.24 -38.41
N GLU A 211 -24.13 31.14 -38.88
CA GLU A 211 -24.59 30.60 -40.19
C GLU A 211 -23.65 29.62 -40.92
N ASP A 212 -24.05 28.52 -41.58
CA ASP A 212 -25.32 27.88 -41.93
C ASP A 212 -24.98 26.47 -42.53
N GLU A 213 -26.03 25.68 -42.78
CA GLU A 213 -26.21 24.62 -43.80
C GLU A 213 -25.81 23.14 -43.51
N ASP A 214 -26.87 22.35 -43.27
CA ASP A 214 -27.33 21.16 -44.02
C ASP A 214 -26.31 20.13 -44.57
N ALA A 215 -26.45 18.87 -44.11
CA ALA A 215 -26.82 17.73 -44.98
C ALA A 215 -26.98 16.39 -44.21
N SER A 216 -28.23 15.92 -44.23
CA SER A 216 -28.81 14.57 -44.26
C SER A 216 -27.96 13.27 -44.29
N ALA A 217 -28.53 12.27 -43.57
CA ALA A 217 -28.70 10.84 -43.91
C ALA A 217 -27.43 9.93 -43.93
N SER A 218 -27.43 8.64 -43.59
CA SER A 218 -28.46 7.64 -43.29
C SER A 218 -27.78 6.40 -42.66
N GLU A 219 -28.62 5.57 -42.04
CA GLU A 219 -28.41 4.26 -41.43
C GLU A 219 -27.60 3.24 -42.26
N SER A 220 -26.94 2.29 -41.60
CA SER A 220 -27.21 0.85 -41.82
C SER A 220 -26.49 -0.06 -40.84
N GLU A 221 -27.08 -1.24 -40.69
CA GLU A 221 -27.01 -2.21 -39.61
C GLU A 221 -25.78 -3.14 -39.60
N VAL A 222 -25.67 -3.82 -38.46
CA VAL A 222 -24.85 -4.98 -38.07
C VAL A 222 -25.09 -6.20 -39.02
N PRO A 223 -24.26 -7.28 -39.02
CA PRO A 223 -24.42 -8.30 -37.99
C PRO A 223 -23.15 -9.04 -37.50
N GLU A 224 -23.34 -9.50 -36.27
CA GLU A 224 -22.78 -10.59 -35.48
C GLU A 224 -22.02 -11.74 -36.18
N GLY A 225 -21.03 -12.29 -35.46
CA GLY A 225 -20.39 -13.56 -35.79
C GLY A 225 -19.41 -14.08 -34.73
N HIS A 226 -19.92 -14.58 -33.60
CA HIS A 226 -19.27 -15.60 -32.76
C HIS A 226 -20.09 -16.90 -32.93
N PRO A 227 -19.49 -18.10 -32.93
CA PRO A 227 -19.27 -18.80 -31.65
C PRO A 227 -18.16 -19.88 -31.63
N SER A 228 -18.08 -20.52 -30.45
CA SER A 228 -17.40 -21.78 -30.09
C SER A 228 -16.03 -21.60 -29.42
N ALA A 229 -15.88 -21.74 -28.10
CA ALA A 229 -16.13 -22.90 -27.23
C ALA A 229 -15.21 -24.09 -27.55
N TRP A 230 -14.08 -24.16 -26.86
CA TRP A 230 -13.34 -25.40 -26.65
C TRP A 230 -13.23 -25.67 -25.15
N ARG A 231 -13.93 -26.73 -24.73
CA ARG A 231 -13.79 -27.42 -23.44
C ARG A 231 -12.58 -28.35 -23.55
N GLY A 232 -11.84 -28.50 -22.47
CA GLY A 232 -10.81 -29.54 -22.38
C GLY A 232 -10.00 -29.45 -21.10
N ASN A 233 -10.58 -29.88 -19.99
CA ASN A 233 -9.84 -30.40 -18.83
C ASN A 233 -9.99 -31.92 -18.88
N PRO A 234 -8.96 -32.72 -18.60
CA PRO A 234 -9.12 -33.56 -17.42
C PRO A 234 -7.82 -33.88 -16.65
N SER A 235 -8.06 -34.23 -15.37
CA SER A 235 -7.32 -35.19 -14.54
C SER A 235 -5.84 -34.90 -14.25
N GLY A 236 -5.40 -34.80 -13.00
CA GLY A 236 -5.77 -35.62 -11.86
C GLY A 236 -4.67 -36.65 -11.63
N VAL A 237 -3.72 -36.33 -10.74
CA VAL A 237 -2.85 -37.32 -10.12
C VAL A 237 -2.76 -36.98 -8.63
N SER A 238 -3.43 -37.79 -7.83
CA SER A 238 -3.28 -37.86 -6.38
C SER A 238 -2.06 -38.74 -6.07
N VAL A 239 -1.16 -38.24 -5.23
CA VAL A 239 -0.11 -39.07 -4.61
C VAL A 239 -0.38 -39.13 -3.12
N SER A 240 -0.68 -40.35 -2.67
CA SER A 240 -0.84 -40.75 -1.27
C SER A 240 0.53 -40.84 -0.60
N MET A 241 0.74 -40.14 0.52
CA MET A 241 1.82 -40.46 1.45
C MET A 241 1.22 -41.14 2.68
N ARG A 242 1.61 -42.40 2.91
CA ARG A 242 1.46 -43.09 4.19
C ARG A 242 2.70 -42.85 5.05
N GLY A 243 2.46 -42.42 6.29
CA GLY A 243 3.02 -43.09 7.47
C GLY A 243 4.35 -42.58 8.00
N LEU A 244 4.29 -41.67 8.99
CA LEU A 244 5.19 -41.68 10.14
C LEU A 244 4.40 -41.34 11.43
N PRO A 245 4.81 -41.87 12.60
CA PRO A 245 3.95 -41.95 13.78
C PRO A 245 4.12 -40.79 14.78
N GLY A 246 3.00 -40.43 15.41
CA GLY A 246 2.89 -40.20 16.87
C GLY A 246 3.50 -38.94 17.47
N ALA A 247 2.72 -37.85 17.54
CA ALA A 247 2.88 -36.80 18.54
C ALA A 247 1.59 -36.70 19.40
N PRO A 248 1.70 -36.44 20.72
CA PRO A 248 0.56 -36.51 21.64
C PRO A 248 -0.40 -35.32 21.48
N ALA A 249 -1.70 -35.62 21.60
CA ALA A 249 -2.81 -34.69 21.45
C ALA A 249 -2.85 -33.66 22.58
N ALA A 250 -2.87 -32.37 22.22
CA ALA A 250 -3.24 -31.28 23.11
C ALA A 250 -4.76 -31.00 22.99
N ASN A 251 -5.44 -30.95 24.14
CA ASN A 251 -6.85 -30.64 24.28
C ASN A 251 -7.17 -29.23 23.74
N VAL A 252 -8.07 -29.17 22.75
CA VAL A 252 -8.69 -27.93 22.25
C VAL A 252 -10.15 -27.89 22.74
N PRO A 253 -10.59 -26.87 23.49
CA PRO A 253 -12.00 -26.72 23.87
C PRO A 253 -12.86 -26.29 22.66
N PRO A 254 -14.17 -26.63 22.66
CA PRO A 254 -15.03 -26.47 21.49
C PRO A 254 -15.32 -25.01 21.15
N ASN A 255 -15.13 -24.70 19.86
CA ASN A 255 -15.43 -23.44 19.22
C ASN A 255 -16.96 -23.21 19.15
N LYS A 256 -17.47 -22.17 19.82
CA LYS A 256 -18.86 -21.72 19.67
C LYS A 256 -18.96 -20.87 18.41
N GLY A 257 -19.70 -21.37 17.43
CA GLY A 257 -19.92 -20.70 16.15
C GLY A 257 -20.58 -19.34 16.31
N GLY A 258 -19.91 -18.32 15.76
CA GLY A 258 -20.52 -17.05 15.37
C GLY A 258 -20.51 -16.97 13.85
N ALA A 259 -21.68 -16.74 13.26
CA ALA A 259 -21.85 -16.60 11.82
C ALA A 259 -21.07 -15.40 11.28
N ALA A 260 -20.17 -15.64 10.32
CA ALA A 260 -19.50 -14.59 9.57
C ALA A 260 -20.44 -14.09 8.47
N SER A 261 -20.94 -12.86 8.63
CA SER A 261 -21.61 -12.11 7.58
C SER A 261 -20.59 -11.77 6.49
N ARG A 262 -20.86 -12.19 5.23
CA ARG A 262 -20.11 -11.75 4.06
C ARG A 262 -20.47 -10.31 3.77
N LEU A 263 -19.58 -9.36 4.07
CA LEU A 263 -19.60 -8.04 3.48
C LEU A 263 -19.15 -8.14 2.02
N THR A 264 -19.87 -7.47 1.13
CA THR A 264 -19.54 -7.42 -0.30
C THR A 264 -19.23 -5.98 -0.71
N ILE A 265 -18.51 -5.81 -1.81
CA ILE A 265 -18.02 -4.51 -2.35
C ILE A 265 -19.14 -3.47 -2.60
N ARG A 266 -20.42 -3.82 -2.46
CA ARG A 266 -21.55 -2.88 -2.54
C ARG A 266 -21.83 -2.11 -1.25
N ASP A 267 -21.13 -2.40 -0.16
CA ASP A 267 -21.40 -1.76 1.14
C ASP A 267 -20.58 -0.46 1.36
N PHE A 268 -19.88 0.04 0.34
CA PHE A 268 -19.01 1.22 0.41
C PHE A 268 -19.18 2.22 -0.76
N MET A 269 -20.39 2.31 -1.34
CA MET A 269 -20.78 3.42 -2.22
C MET A 269 -21.89 4.24 -1.59
#